data_AF-A0A952D1U9-F1
#
_entry.id   AF-A0A952D1U9-F1
#
_cell.length_a   1.000
_cell.length_b   1.000
_cell.length_c   1.000
_cell.angle_alpha   90.00
_cell.angle_beta   90.00
_cell.angle_gamma   90.00
#
_symmetry.space_group_name_H-M   'P 1'
#
loop_
_entity.id
_entity.type
_entity.pdbx_description
1 polymer ?
#
loop_
_entity_poly.entity_id
_entity_poly.type
_entity_poly.pdbx_seq_one_letter_code
_entity_poly.pdbx_strand_id
1 'polypeptide(L)'
;MRAAPKAGSASPSERPVSQTGSPASVEPADTRLHPRGNVSSRVPPGIVPMLLRTRPVASGRHFGVHVNRVADDAAAVRGRLIVTAPKRVLKRAVERNAMRRVAREAWRAAGLDRSAAVGLLRVRAAIVPSDAAAGLPARKRLAREELDRLFVAAGASMRKRGMLR
;
A
#
# COMPACT_ATOMS: atom_id res chain seq x y z
N MET A 1 62.88 -15.46 7.65
CA MET A 1 63.35 -15.39 9.05
C MET A 1 62.27 -15.92 9.98
N ARG A 2 62.64 -16.87 10.84
CA ARG A 2 62.13 -17.24 12.18
C ARG A 2 60.66 -16.98 12.58
N ALA A 3 59.98 -18.10 12.88
CA ALA A 3 59.27 -18.47 14.13
C ALA A 3 58.31 -17.48 14.83
N ALA A 4 57.10 -17.99 15.14
CA ALA A 4 56.13 -17.47 16.11
C ALA A 4 56.67 -17.47 17.56
N PRO A 5 55.97 -16.82 18.52
CA PRO A 5 55.25 -17.64 19.49
C PRO A 5 53.88 -17.09 19.98
N LYS A 6 53.17 -18.04 20.61
CA LYS A 6 51.87 -18.06 21.31
C LYS A 6 51.91 -17.48 22.75
N ALA A 7 50.69 -17.40 23.33
CA ALA A 7 50.32 -17.49 24.76
C ALA A 7 50.44 -16.20 25.59
N GLY A 8 49.64 -15.93 26.64
CA GLY A 8 48.62 -16.70 27.39
C GLY A 8 47.66 -15.72 28.09
N SER A 9 46.45 -16.13 28.50
CA SER A 9 46.13 -16.67 29.86
C SER A 9 46.38 -15.61 30.96
N ALA A 10 45.55 -15.30 31.95
CA ALA A 10 44.28 -15.81 32.45
C ALA A 10 43.71 -14.79 33.47
N SER A 11 42.49 -15.07 33.93
CA SER A 11 41.65 -14.56 35.04
C SER A 11 42.32 -13.99 36.30
N PRO A 12 41.53 -13.38 37.22
CA PRO A 12 41.07 -14.17 38.39
C PRO A 12 39.64 -13.79 38.90
N SER A 13 38.82 -14.80 39.27
CA SER A 13 38.35 -15.13 40.66
C SER A 13 37.14 -14.29 41.14
N GLU A 14 36.11 -14.75 41.85
CA GLU A 14 35.77 -15.99 42.59
C GLU A 14 34.25 -15.91 42.88
N ARG A 15 33.42 -16.92 42.56
CA ARG A 15 32.86 -17.99 43.44
C ARG A 15 31.75 -17.52 44.44
N PRO A 16 30.96 -18.40 45.10
CA PRO A 16 29.63 -18.79 44.64
C PRO A 16 28.55 -18.64 45.75
N VAL A 17 27.27 -18.88 45.45
CA VAL A 17 26.33 -19.44 46.44
C VAL A 17 25.20 -20.18 45.74
N SER A 18 25.11 -21.47 46.05
CA SER A 18 24.05 -22.39 45.68
C SER A 18 22.79 -22.14 46.51
N GLN A 19 21.61 -22.33 45.94
CA GLN A 19 20.44 -22.87 46.65
C GLN A 19 19.40 -23.46 45.67
N THR A 20 19.48 -24.78 45.55
CA THR A 20 18.40 -25.78 45.68
C THR A 20 16.95 -25.40 45.35
N GLY A 21 16.31 -26.15 44.44
CA GLY A 21 14.86 -26.41 44.47
C GLY A 21 14.11 -26.31 43.13
N SER A 22 13.96 -27.44 42.43
CA SER A 22 12.83 -27.71 41.52
C SER A 22 11.82 -28.62 42.25
N PRO A 23 10.59 -28.91 41.76
CA PRO A 23 9.86 -28.35 40.61
C PRO A 23 8.38 -27.99 40.95
N ALA A 24 7.75 -27.07 40.22
CA ALA A 24 6.28 -26.98 40.21
C ALA A 24 5.74 -26.40 38.90
N SER A 25 5.20 -27.31 38.08
CA SER A 25 4.05 -27.13 37.20
C SER A 25 3.98 -25.88 36.33
N VAL A 26 4.50 -26.00 35.10
CA VAL A 26 4.07 -25.16 33.98
C VAL A 26 3.05 -25.93 33.18
N GLU A 27 1.79 -25.51 33.28
CA GLU A 27 0.76 -25.42 32.23
C GLU A 27 -0.54 -24.97 32.94
N PRO A 28 -1.20 -23.92 32.45
CA PRO A 28 -2.20 -24.21 31.42
C PRO A 28 -2.18 -23.22 30.25
N ALA A 29 -2.12 -23.80 29.05
CA ALA A 29 -3.05 -23.57 27.95
C ALA A 29 -3.46 -22.11 27.74
N ASP A 30 -2.47 -21.29 27.42
CA ASP A 30 -2.68 -20.02 26.76
C ASP A 30 -3.18 -20.33 25.33
N THR A 31 -4.49 -20.50 25.20
CA THR A 31 -5.19 -20.64 23.92
C THR A 31 -5.04 -19.32 23.18
N ARG A 32 -3.86 -19.13 22.58
CA ARG A 32 -3.65 -18.10 21.58
C ARG A 32 -4.54 -18.45 20.42
N LEU A 33 -5.72 -17.83 20.43
CA LEU A 33 -6.59 -17.72 19.27
C LEU A 33 -5.69 -17.31 18.10
N HIS A 34 -5.35 -18.28 17.25
CA HIS A 34 -4.72 -18.01 15.97
C HIS A 34 -5.62 -16.98 15.26
N PRO A 35 -5.11 -15.77 14.92
CA PRO A 35 -5.91 -14.87 14.11
C PRO A 35 -6.19 -15.57 12.79
N ARG A 36 -7.48 -15.85 12.57
CA ARG A 36 -8.01 -16.49 11.37
C ARG A 36 -7.49 -15.78 10.12
N GLY A 37 -6.88 -16.56 9.24
CA GLY A 37 -6.73 -16.26 7.83
C GLY A 37 -5.63 -15.26 7.51
N ASN A 38 -4.60 -15.74 6.81
CA ASN A 38 -3.75 -14.92 5.96
C ASN A 38 -4.64 -14.29 4.87
N VAL A 39 -5.30 -13.18 5.17
CA VAL A 39 -6.01 -12.34 4.20
C VAL A 39 -4.96 -11.82 3.25
N SER A 40 -4.72 -12.58 2.18
CA SER A 40 -3.71 -12.24 1.20
C SER A 40 -3.98 -10.82 0.70
N SER A 41 -3.11 -9.90 1.12
CA SER A 41 -3.16 -8.48 0.78
C SER A 41 -2.81 -8.23 -0.69
N ARG A 42 -2.69 -9.31 -1.47
CA ARG A 42 -2.34 -9.27 -2.88
C ARG A 42 -3.57 -9.02 -3.74
N VAL A 43 -3.38 -8.19 -4.75
CA VAL A 43 -4.36 -7.95 -5.80
C VAL A 43 -4.47 -9.25 -6.62
N PRO A 44 -5.68 -9.77 -6.90
CA PRO A 44 -5.84 -11.02 -7.66
C PRO A 44 -5.15 -10.95 -9.03
N PRO A 45 -4.46 -12.01 -9.47
CA PRO A 45 -3.94 -12.06 -10.84
C PRO A 45 -5.10 -11.93 -11.83
N GLY A 46 -4.94 -11.11 -12.88
CA GLY A 46 -5.96 -10.89 -13.91
C GLY A 46 -6.92 -9.70 -13.71
N ILE A 47 -6.99 -9.10 -12.50
CA ILE A 47 -7.89 -7.97 -12.26
C ILE A 47 -7.49 -6.70 -13.03
N VAL A 48 -6.19 -6.48 -13.25
CA VAL A 48 -5.69 -5.33 -14.02
C VAL A 48 -6.07 -5.46 -15.50
N PRO A 49 -5.81 -6.58 -16.20
CA PRO A 49 -6.35 -6.82 -17.54
C PRO A 49 -7.87 -6.64 -17.63
N MET A 50 -8.62 -7.16 -16.65
CA MET A 50 -10.08 -6.98 -16.59
C MET A 50 -10.48 -5.50 -16.49
N LEU A 51 -9.85 -4.72 -15.60
CA LEU A 51 -10.10 -3.29 -15.43
C LEU A 51 -9.71 -2.47 -16.67
N LEU A 52 -8.71 -2.90 -17.43
CA LEU A 52 -8.32 -2.23 -18.67
C LEU A 52 -9.31 -2.48 -19.82
N ARG A 53 -10.11 -3.55 -19.76
CA ARG A 53 -11.19 -3.81 -20.71
C ARG A 53 -12.45 -2.98 -20.41
N THR A 54 -12.57 -2.43 -19.20
CA THR A 54 -13.70 -1.57 -18.84
C THR A 54 -13.46 -0.12 -19.28
N ARG A 55 -14.53 0.57 -19.68
CA ARG A 55 -14.46 2.01 -19.95
C ARG A 55 -14.13 2.76 -18.64
N PRO A 56 -13.28 3.79 -18.70
CA PRO A 56 -13.00 4.61 -17.52
C PRO A 56 -14.30 5.23 -17.01
N VAL A 57 -14.52 5.16 -15.70
CA VAL A 57 -15.69 5.73 -15.02
C VAL A 57 -15.54 7.24 -14.80
N ALA A 58 -14.29 7.71 -14.77
CA ALA A 58 -13.95 9.12 -14.75
C ALA A 58 -12.60 9.31 -15.44
N SER A 59 -12.43 10.42 -16.17
CA SER A 59 -11.17 10.78 -16.79
C SER A 59 -10.94 12.28 -16.76
N GLY A 60 -9.71 12.67 -16.48
CA GLY A 60 -9.24 14.04 -16.56
C GLY A 60 -8.12 14.19 -17.58
N ARG A 61 -7.43 15.32 -17.52
CA ARG A 61 -6.31 15.66 -18.40
C ARG A 61 -5.11 14.76 -18.12
N HIS A 62 -4.82 14.47 -16.86
CA HIS A 62 -3.63 13.72 -16.46
C HIS A 62 -3.94 12.30 -16.00
N PHE A 63 -5.19 12.01 -15.62
CA PHE A 63 -5.56 10.73 -15.04
C PHE A 63 -6.78 10.09 -15.69
N GLY A 64 -6.84 8.76 -15.67
CA GLY A 64 -8.05 7.98 -15.96
C GLY A 64 -8.32 6.99 -14.84
N VAL A 65 -9.58 6.84 -14.44
CA VAL A 65 -10.03 5.96 -13.36
C VAL A 65 -10.93 4.89 -13.94
N HIS A 66 -10.55 3.63 -13.75
CA HIS A 66 -11.36 2.45 -14.03
C HIS A 66 -11.76 1.84 -12.70
N VAL A 67 -12.99 1.37 -12.57
CA VAL A 67 -13.44 0.70 -11.35
C VAL A 67 -14.26 -0.52 -11.72
N ASN A 68 -14.07 -1.61 -10.97
CA ASN A 68 -14.91 -2.79 -11.05
C ASN A 68 -15.25 -3.28 -9.64
N ARG A 69 -16.40 -3.94 -9.51
CA ARG A 69 -16.80 -4.64 -8.29
C ARG A 69 -16.02 -5.95 -8.20
N VAL A 70 -15.61 -6.31 -7.00
CA VAL A 70 -15.14 -7.68 -6.72
C VAL A 70 -16.28 -8.44 -6.07
N ALA A 71 -16.54 -9.67 -6.51
CA ALA A 71 -17.63 -10.49 -5.99
C ALA A 71 -17.54 -10.67 -4.46
N ASP A 72 -18.71 -10.76 -3.82
CA ASP A 72 -18.91 -10.64 -2.37
C ASP A 72 -18.24 -11.75 -1.53
N ASP A 73 -17.73 -12.83 -2.15
CA ASP A 73 -16.90 -13.86 -1.48
C ASP A 73 -15.58 -13.31 -0.92
N ALA A 74 -15.20 -12.11 -1.34
CA ALA A 74 -14.10 -11.37 -0.78
C ALA A 74 -14.55 -10.51 0.42
N ALA A 75 -15.09 -11.14 1.47
CA ALA A 75 -15.50 -10.50 2.74
C ALA A 75 -14.38 -9.69 3.45
N ALA A 76 -13.16 -9.66 2.89
CA ALA A 76 -12.01 -8.92 3.38
C ALA A 76 -11.38 -7.94 2.37
N VAL A 77 -11.93 -7.76 1.16
CA VAL A 77 -11.35 -6.82 0.19
C VAL A 77 -11.89 -5.41 0.45
N ARG A 78 -11.19 -4.69 1.35
CA ARG A 78 -11.28 -3.23 1.45
C ARG A 78 -10.96 -2.61 0.09
N GLY A 79 -11.63 -1.51 -0.25
CA GLY A 79 -11.56 -0.89 -1.56
C GLY A 79 -10.12 -0.55 -1.94
N ARG A 80 -9.62 -1.18 -3.02
CA ARG A 80 -8.20 -1.10 -3.38
C ARG A 80 -7.98 -0.20 -4.57
N LEU A 81 -6.89 0.58 -4.53
CA LEU A 81 -6.44 1.38 -5.66
C LEU A 81 -5.11 0.86 -6.21
N ILE A 82 -5.13 0.45 -7.47
CA ILE A 82 -3.94 0.13 -8.27
C ILE A 82 -3.56 1.38 -9.04
N VAL A 83 -2.31 1.83 -8.91
CA VAL A 83 -1.82 3.04 -9.58
C VAL A 83 -0.78 2.68 -10.63
N THR A 84 -1.09 2.94 -11.90
CA THR A 84 -0.19 2.76 -13.03
C THR A 84 0.42 4.09 -13.44
N ALA A 85 1.70 4.25 -13.11
CA ALA A 85 2.51 5.44 -13.42
C ALA A 85 3.64 5.06 -14.38
N PRO A 86 3.49 5.31 -15.70
CA PRO A 86 4.50 4.94 -16.69
C PRO A 86 5.80 5.73 -16.50
N LYS A 87 6.96 5.06 -16.62
CA LYS A 87 8.29 5.70 -16.55
C LYS A 87 8.48 6.83 -17.57
N ARG A 88 7.85 6.70 -18.74
CA ARG A 88 7.86 7.73 -19.81
C ARG A 88 7.17 9.03 -19.41
N VAL A 89 6.22 8.97 -18.49
CA VAL A 89 5.43 10.14 -18.03
C VAL A 89 6.05 10.75 -16.77
N LEU A 90 6.50 9.90 -15.84
CA LEU A 90 7.16 10.33 -14.60
C LEU A 90 8.53 9.63 -14.50
N LYS A 91 9.59 10.33 -14.94
CA LYS A 91 10.94 9.75 -15.02
C LYS A 91 11.51 9.44 -13.63
N ARG A 92 11.40 10.39 -12.69
CA ARG A 92 12.00 10.27 -11.36
C ARG A 92 11.18 9.32 -10.48
N ALA A 93 11.86 8.42 -9.77
CA ALA A 93 11.21 7.46 -8.87
C ALA A 93 10.50 8.17 -7.71
N VAL A 94 11.09 9.23 -7.17
CA VAL A 94 10.53 10.06 -6.10
C VAL A 94 9.18 10.65 -6.53
N GLU A 95 9.09 11.20 -7.74
CA GLU A 95 7.86 11.77 -8.28
C GLU A 95 6.78 10.70 -8.46
N ARG A 96 7.14 9.53 -8.99
CA ARG A 96 6.22 8.39 -9.10
C ARG A 96 5.68 7.96 -7.74
N ASN A 97 6.54 7.87 -6.73
CA ASN A 97 6.14 7.46 -5.38
C ASN A 97 5.27 8.52 -4.69
N ALA A 98 5.63 9.80 -4.85
CA ALA A 98 4.82 10.91 -4.37
C ALA A 98 3.42 10.88 -5.01
N MET A 99 3.34 10.67 -6.33
CA MET A 99 2.06 10.62 -7.05
C MET A 99 1.19 9.43 -6.62
N ARG A 100 1.81 8.25 -6.44
CA ARG A 100 1.12 7.06 -5.91
C ARG A 100 0.58 7.30 -4.51
N ARG A 101 1.32 8.03 -3.67
CA ARG A 101 0.89 8.37 -2.31
C ARG A 101 -0.31 9.32 -2.33
N VAL A 102 -0.22 10.42 -3.08
CA VAL A 102 -1.32 11.39 -3.26
C VAL A 102 -2.58 10.70 -3.78
N ALA A 103 -2.45 9.83 -4.78
CA ALA A 103 -3.58 9.07 -5.32
C ALA A 103 -4.27 8.18 -4.29
N ARG A 104 -3.51 7.45 -3.48
CA ARG A 104 -4.09 6.59 -2.43
C ARG A 104 -4.74 7.41 -1.32
N GLU A 105 -4.15 8.54 -0.95
CA GLU A 105 -4.72 9.44 0.06
C GLU A 105 -6.04 10.05 -0.42
N ALA A 106 -6.12 10.48 -1.69
CA ALA A 106 -7.35 10.99 -2.29
C ALA A 106 -8.44 9.91 -2.39
N TRP A 107 -8.08 8.66 -2.71
CA TRP A 107 -9.01 7.53 -2.72
C TRP A 107 -9.63 7.25 -1.34
N ARG A 108 -8.81 7.28 -0.28
CA ARG A 108 -9.30 7.13 1.10
C ARG A 108 -10.15 8.31 1.55
N ALA A 109 -9.75 9.53 1.18
CA ALA A 109 -10.52 10.74 1.50
C ALA A 109 -11.92 10.73 0.85
N ALA A 110 -12.04 10.14 -0.34
CA ALA A 110 -13.32 9.90 -1.00
C ALA A 110 -14.14 8.74 -0.40
N GLY A 111 -13.64 8.06 0.65
CA GLY A 111 -14.30 6.93 1.31
C GLY A 111 -14.35 5.65 0.49
N LEU A 112 -13.66 5.60 -0.66
CA LEU A 112 -13.74 4.48 -1.60
C LEU A 112 -12.99 3.25 -1.11
N ASP A 113 -12.13 3.39 -0.11
CA ASP A 113 -11.43 2.28 0.58
C ASP A 113 -12.34 1.43 1.46
N ARG A 114 -13.54 1.91 1.77
CA ARG A 114 -14.56 1.15 2.52
C ARG A 114 -15.47 0.33 1.62
N SER A 115 -15.35 0.48 0.30
CA SER A 115 -16.19 -0.20 -0.67
C SER A 115 -15.61 -1.54 -1.12
N ALA A 116 -16.47 -2.47 -1.57
CA ALA A 116 -16.06 -3.71 -2.22
C ALA A 116 -15.66 -3.50 -3.70
N ALA A 117 -14.88 -2.44 -3.98
CA ALA A 117 -14.48 -2.05 -5.32
C ALA A 117 -12.96 -2.04 -5.48
N VAL A 118 -12.49 -2.41 -6.67
CA VAL A 118 -11.09 -2.25 -7.06
C VAL A 118 -11.00 -1.20 -8.16
N GLY A 119 -10.27 -0.12 -7.85
CA GLY A 119 -9.94 0.95 -8.76
C GLY A 119 -8.58 0.74 -9.42
N LEU A 120 -8.50 1.06 -10.70
CA LEU A 120 -7.26 1.25 -11.44
C LEU A 120 -7.16 2.72 -11.86
N LEU A 121 -6.18 3.42 -11.30
CA LEU A 121 -5.78 4.75 -11.71
C LEU A 121 -4.65 4.65 -12.74
N ARG A 122 -4.85 5.28 -13.89
CA ARG A 122 -3.85 5.40 -14.95
C ARG A 122 -3.38 6.84 -15.07
N VAL A 123 -2.07 7.04 -14.94
CA VAL A 123 -1.43 8.31 -15.29
C VAL A 123 -1.26 8.36 -16.80
N ARG A 124 -1.92 9.33 -17.44
CA ARG A 124 -1.97 9.51 -18.90
C ARG A 124 -0.96 10.55 -19.39
N ALA A 125 -0.80 11.64 -18.65
CA ALA A 125 0.07 12.75 -19.00
C ALA A 125 0.84 13.27 -17.77
N ALA A 126 1.95 13.94 -18.02
CA ALA A 126 2.75 14.56 -16.98
C ALA A 126 2.06 15.84 -16.51
N ILE A 127 2.07 16.09 -15.21
CA ILE A 127 1.54 17.34 -14.64
C ILE A 127 2.66 18.36 -14.71
N VAL A 128 2.52 19.29 -15.63
CA VAL A 128 3.42 20.43 -15.80
C VAL A 128 2.69 21.66 -15.25
N PRO A 129 3.13 22.23 -14.12
CA PRO A 129 2.57 23.47 -13.63
C PRO A 129 2.83 24.60 -14.63
N SER A 130 1.95 25.59 -14.69
CA SER A 130 2.12 26.76 -15.57
C SER A 130 3.38 27.57 -15.25
N ASP A 131 3.81 27.56 -13.99
CA ASP A 131 5.08 28.10 -13.56
C ASP A 131 6.16 27.00 -13.62
N ALA A 132 7.14 27.18 -14.50
CA ALA A 132 8.25 26.24 -14.68
C ALA A 132 9.15 26.12 -13.43
N ALA A 133 9.19 27.16 -12.57
CA ALA A 133 9.89 27.12 -11.29
C ALA A 133 9.11 26.32 -10.23
N ALA A 134 7.83 26.05 -10.47
CA ALA A 134 7.00 25.33 -9.52
C ALA A 134 7.42 23.85 -9.44
N GLY A 135 8.07 23.52 -8.33
CA GLY A 135 8.62 22.19 -8.07
C GLY A 135 7.57 21.11 -7.80
N LEU A 136 8.03 19.99 -7.23
CA LEU A 136 7.20 18.86 -6.85
C LEU A 136 5.96 19.21 -5.99
N PRO A 137 6.00 20.19 -5.05
CA PRO A 137 4.82 20.56 -4.27
C PRO A 137 3.64 21.05 -5.13
N ALA A 138 3.89 21.90 -6.12
CA ALA A 138 2.85 22.40 -7.01
C ALA A 138 2.23 21.28 -7.86
N ARG A 139 3.07 20.36 -8.36
CA ARG A 139 2.61 19.17 -9.08
C ARG A 139 1.72 18.28 -8.21
N LYS A 140 2.09 18.08 -6.94
CA LYS A 140 1.28 17.32 -5.98
C LYS A 140 -0.07 17.98 -5.74
N ARG A 141 -0.10 19.31 -5.59
CA ARG A 141 -1.34 20.07 -5.39
C ARG A 141 -2.29 19.92 -6.58
N LEU A 142 -1.79 20.19 -7.80
CA LEU A 142 -2.58 20.04 -9.03
C LEU A 142 -3.08 18.60 -9.21
N ALA A 143 -2.21 17.62 -8.93
CA ALA A 143 -2.60 16.22 -8.94
C ALA A 143 -3.74 15.94 -7.97
N ARG A 144 -3.63 16.45 -6.74
CA ARG A 144 -4.62 16.23 -5.69
C ARG A 144 -5.98 16.79 -6.07
N GLU A 145 -6.02 18.04 -6.56
CA GLU A 145 -7.25 18.71 -6.98
C GLU A 145 -7.95 17.99 -8.15
N GLU A 146 -7.18 17.45 -9.10
CA GLU A 146 -7.75 16.64 -10.18
C GLU A 146 -8.24 15.28 -9.66
N LEU A 147 -7.46 14.61 -8.83
CA LEU A 147 -7.80 13.28 -8.28
C LEU A 147 -9.04 13.33 -7.39
N ASP A 148 -9.18 14.35 -6.53
CA ASP A 148 -10.34 14.53 -5.67
C ASP A 148 -11.61 14.66 -6.53
N ARG A 149 -11.58 15.50 -7.58
CA ARG A 149 -12.71 15.62 -8.53
C ARG A 149 -13.02 14.29 -9.23
N LEU A 150 -12.00 13.57 -9.67
CA LEU A 150 -12.20 12.28 -10.34
C LEU A 150 -12.76 11.21 -9.42
N PHE A 151 -12.34 11.17 -8.15
CA PHE A 151 -12.85 10.19 -7.20
C PHE A 151 -14.25 10.52 -6.69
N VAL A 152 -14.61 11.81 -6.58
CA VAL A 152 -16.01 12.21 -6.36
C VAL A 152 -16.89 11.75 -7.53
N ALA A 153 -16.46 11.99 -8.77
CA ALA A 153 -17.19 11.54 -9.97
C ALA A 153 -17.28 10.01 -10.05
N ALA A 154 -16.18 9.31 -9.75
CA ALA A 154 -16.15 7.84 -9.73
C ALA A 154 -17.09 7.28 -8.64
N GLY A 155 -17.10 7.87 -7.44
CA GLY A 155 -18.03 7.54 -6.37
C GLY A 155 -19.49 7.71 -6.77
N ALA A 156 -19.82 8.83 -7.43
CA ALA A 156 -21.16 9.06 -7.96
C ALA A 156 -21.53 8.02 -9.04
N SER A 157 -20.62 7.71 -9.96
CA SER A 157 -20.85 6.67 -10.98
C SER A 157 -21.03 5.28 -10.37
N MET A 158 -20.30 4.96 -9.29
CA MET A 158 -20.43 3.69 -8.61
C MET A 158 -21.77 3.56 -7.86
N ARG A 159 -22.23 4.62 -7.20
CA ARG A 159 -23.58 4.67 -6.61
C ARG A 159 -24.68 4.44 -7.65
N LYS A 160 -24.59 5.11 -8.81
CA LYS A 160 -25.53 4.92 -9.92
C LYS A 160 -25.59 3.47 -10.44
N ARG A 161 -24.48 2.74 -10.34
CA ARG A 161 -24.38 1.32 -10.74
C ARG A 161 -24.74 0.34 -9.62
N GLY A 162 -25.21 0.82 -8.47
CA GLY A 162 -25.50 -0.02 -7.29
C GLY A 162 -24.26 -0.65 -6.64
N MET A 163 -23.07 -0.10 -6.91
CA MET A 163 -21.79 -0.62 -6.40
C MET A 163 -21.40 -0.06 -5.03
N LEU A 164 -22.04 1.04 -4.62
CA LEU A 164 -21.91 1.66 -3.30
C LEU A 164 -23.32 1.76 -2.70
N ARG A 165 -23.47 1.31 -1.46
CA ARG A 165 -24.69 1.51 -0.65
C ARG A 165 -24.51 2.76 0.20
#